data_AF-A0A962Y905-F1
#
_entry.id   AF-A0A962Y905-F1
#
_cell.length_a   1.000
_cell.length_b   1.000
_cell.length_c   1.000
_cell.angle_alpha   90.00
_cell.angle_beta   90.00
_cell.angle_gamma   90.00
#
_symmetry.space_group_name_H-M   'P 1'
#
loop_
_entity.id
_entity.type
_entity.pdbx_description
1 polymer ?
#
loop_
_entity_poly.entity_id
_entity_poly.type
_entity_poly.pdbx_seq_one_letter_code
_entity_poly.pdbx_strand_id
1 'polypeptide(L)'
;MNCAHFRMLGVAVAALLSLQQTSVWGADYYVSAAVGKGKKATLEKPAKDLGNIIKKLEPGDVIHIAGGTYLGRGSNGSDVITVPVSIIGGYSDDFSERDPWGKYRTVLSGDNMSKNWQRTPRLMIDLMKYKG
;
A
#
# COMPACT_ATOMS: atom_id res chain seq x y z
N MET A 1 44.33 -64.27 -0.59
CA MET A 1 45.09 -63.01 -0.60
C MET A 1 44.10 -61.87 -0.44
N ASN A 2 44.17 -61.19 0.72
CA ASN A 2 43.83 -59.78 1.05
C ASN A 2 42.40 -59.27 0.73
N CYS A 3 41.66 -58.56 1.58
CA CYS A 3 41.88 -58.02 2.92
C CYS A 3 40.51 -57.54 3.47
N ALA A 4 40.47 -57.24 4.77
CA ALA A 4 39.36 -56.68 5.56
C ALA A 4 38.83 -55.31 5.02
N HIS A 5 37.82 -54.61 5.53
CA HIS A 5 37.34 -54.42 6.90
C HIS A 5 36.07 -53.53 6.90
N PHE A 6 35.35 -53.59 8.01
CA PHE A 6 34.24 -52.76 8.50
C PHE A 6 34.60 -51.25 8.65
N ARG A 7 33.57 -50.39 8.84
CA ARG A 7 33.51 -48.95 9.29
C ARG A 7 33.14 -47.94 8.18
N MET A 8 32.39 -46.84 8.37
CA MET A 8 31.90 -46.10 9.54
C MET A 8 30.82 -45.08 9.07
N LEU A 9 29.82 -44.84 9.91
CA LEU A 9 29.17 -43.56 10.24
C LEU A 9 29.13 -42.40 9.20
N GLY A 10 27.90 -41.97 8.85
CA GLY A 10 27.40 -40.63 9.18
C GLY A 10 27.81 -39.44 8.31
N VAL A 11 26.85 -38.89 7.56
CA VAL A 11 26.63 -37.43 7.47
C VAL A 11 25.12 -37.19 7.41
N ALA A 12 24.58 -36.66 8.51
CA ALA A 12 23.26 -36.03 8.54
C ALA A 12 23.31 -34.78 7.66
N VAL A 13 22.65 -34.81 6.50
CA VAL A 13 22.40 -33.59 5.73
C VAL A 13 21.18 -32.92 6.36
N ALA A 14 21.44 -32.17 7.44
CA ALA A 14 20.53 -31.16 7.92
C ALA A 14 20.38 -30.12 6.80
N ALA A 15 19.30 -30.25 6.01
CA ALA A 15 18.91 -29.22 5.07
C ALA A 15 18.59 -27.97 5.88
N LEU A 16 19.52 -27.01 5.87
CA LEU A 16 19.33 -25.68 6.44
C LEU A 16 18.04 -25.09 5.84
N LEU A 17 16.96 -25.07 6.62
CA LEU A 17 15.86 -24.14 6.41
C LEU A 17 16.45 -22.75 6.58
N SER A 18 16.79 -22.12 5.47
CA SER A 18 17.06 -20.69 5.42
C SER A 18 15.74 -20.01 5.78
N LEU A 19 15.62 -19.55 7.02
CA LEU A 19 14.58 -18.62 7.43
C LEU A 19 14.75 -17.38 6.55
N GLN A 20 13.97 -17.31 5.47
CA GLN A 20 13.82 -16.08 4.70
C GLN A 20 13.13 -15.09 5.64
N GLN A 21 13.94 -14.27 6.31
CA GLN A 21 13.47 -13.11 7.02
C GLN A 21 12.94 -12.16 5.97
N THR A 22 11.65 -12.28 5.63
CA THR A 22 10.94 -11.21 4.94
C THR A 22 10.96 -10.04 5.91
N SER A 23 11.79 -9.03 5.61
CA SER A 23 11.68 -7.74 6.26
C SER A 23 10.22 -7.32 6.16
N VAL A 24 9.54 -7.21 7.30
CA VAL A 24 8.19 -6.66 7.40
C VAL A 24 8.31 -5.15 7.21
N TRP A 25 8.65 -4.74 6.00
CA TRP A 25 8.47 -3.37 5.54
C TRP A 25 7.05 -3.30 4.95
N GLY A 26 6.32 -2.25 5.30
CA GLY A 26 4.98 -2.06 4.74
C GLY A 26 5.03 -1.98 3.22
N ALA A 27 3.93 -2.37 2.58
CA ALA A 27 3.83 -2.40 1.13
C ALA A 27 3.65 -1.00 0.53
N ASP A 28 4.18 -0.80 -0.68
CA ASP A 28 3.94 0.40 -1.47
C ASP A 28 2.67 0.25 -2.33
N TYR A 29 1.77 1.22 -2.21
CA TYR A 29 0.55 1.32 -3.00
C TYR A 29 0.52 2.61 -3.81
N TYR A 30 0.01 2.51 -5.04
CA TYR A 30 0.01 3.61 -6.00
C TYR A 30 -1.41 4.00 -6.38
N VAL A 31 -1.70 5.31 -6.36
CA VAL A 31 -3.02 5.88 -6.65
C VAL A 31 -2.90 7.01 -7.67
N SER A 32 -3.67 6.94 -8.75
CA SER A 32 -3.79 8.01 -9.75
C SER A 32 -5.24 8.15 -10.20
N ALA A 33 -5.78 9.36 -10.14
CA ALA A 33 -7.12 9.66 -10.65
C ALA A 33 -7.21 9.53 -12.18
N ALA A 34 -6.12 9.81 -12.89
CA ALA A 34 -6.07 9.85 -14.35
C ALA A 34 -5.96 8.45 -14.95
N VAL A 35 -5.03 7.62 -14.46
CA VAL A 35 -4.73 6.30 -15.06
C VAL A 35 -5.19 5.12 -14.21
N GLY A 36 -5.50 5.34 -12.92
CA GLY A 36 -5.78 4.28 -11.98
C GLY A 36 -7.12 3.57 -12.19
N LYS A 37 -7.15 2.27 -11.88
CA LYS A 37 -8.33 1.37 -12.01
C LYS A 37 -8.32 0.26 -10.97
N GLY A 38 -9.51 -0.18 -10.58
CA GLY A 38 -9.68 -1.33 -9.69
C GLY A 38 -9.00 -1.15 -8.33
N LYS A 39 -8.51 -2.27 -7.75
CA LYS A 39 -7.98 -2.33 -6.37
C LYS A 39 -6.55 -2.88 -6.30
N LYS A 40 -5.83 -2.99 -7.43
CA LYS A 40 -4.48 -3.60 -7.43
C LYS A 40 -3.46 -2.69 -6.78
N ALA A 41 -3.43 -1.42 -7.21
CA ALA A 41 -2.57 -0.38 -6.66
C ALA A 41 -1.08 -0.72 -6.67
N THR A 42 -0.61 -1.46 -7.69
CA THR A 42 0.83 -1.57 -7.96
C THR A 42 1.27 -0.38 -8.82
N LEU A 43 2.57 -0.17 -8.96
CA LEU A 43 3.13 0.90 -9.79
C LEU A 43 2.60 0.85 -11.24
N GLU A 44 2.51 -0.34 -11.83
CA GLU A 44 2.02 -0.54 -13.21
C GLU A 44 0.50 -0.48 -13.32
N LYS A 45 -0.21 -0.72 -12.20
CA LYS A 45 -1.68 -0.80 -12.14
C LYS A 45 -2.19 -0.03 -10.92
N PRO A 46 -2.02 1.32 -10.90
CA PRO A 46 -2.43 2.14 -9.77
C PRO A 46 -3.95 2.03 -9.55
N ALA A 47 -4.40 2.21 -8.32
CA ALA A 47 -5.82 2.34 -8.03
C ALA A 47 -6.32 3.74 -8.41
N LYS A 48 -7.61 3.85 -8.70
CA LYS A 48 -8.21 5.14 -9.11
C LYS A 48 -8.35 6.15 -7.97
N ASP A 49 -8.50 5.64 -6.76
CA ASP A 49 -8.84 6.43 -5.57
C ASP A 49 -8.46 5.65 -4.33
N LEU A 50 -8.09 6.35 -3.26
CA LEU A 50 -7.70 5.80 -1.96
C LEU A 50 -8.75 4.83 -1.41
N GLY A 51 -10.04 5.17 -1.53
CA GLY A 51 -11.16 4.33 -1.06
C GLY A 51 -11.24 2.94 -1.71
N ASN A 52 -10.51 2.70 -2.80
CA ASN A 52 -10.43 1.37 -3.42
C ASN A 52 -9.47 0.40 -2.68
N ILE A 53 -8.53 0.93 -1.89
CA ILE A 53 -7.46 0.13 -1.27
C ILE A 53 -7.47 0.15 0.25
N ILE A 54 -8.21 1.06 0.90
CA ILE A 54 -8.28 1.18 2.38
C ILE A 54 -8.43 -0.16 3.11
N LYS A 55 -9.29 -1.06 2.59
CA LYS A 55 -9.54 -2.37 3.22
C LYS A 55 -8.36 -3.35 3.16
N LYS A 56 -7.32 -3.03 2.39
CA LYS A 56 -6.11 -3.85 2.20
C LYS A 56 -4.91 -3.32 2.97
N LEU A 57 -5.03 -2.12 3.53
CA LEU A 57 -3.91 -1.47 4.21
C LEU A 57 -3.58 -2.22 5.49
N GLU A 58 -2.29 -2.40 5.72
CA GLU A 58 -1.68 -2.95 6.91
C GLU A 58 -0.79 -1.89 7.58
N PRO A 59 -0.46 -2.05 8.88
CA PRO A 59 0.46 -1.16 9.57
C PRO A 59 1.80 -1.04 8.85
N GLY A 60 2.23 0.19 8.59
CA GLY A 60 3.50 0.51 7.96
C GLY A 60 3.44 0.74 6.45
N ASP A 61 2.31 0.47 5.79
CA ASP A 61 2.18 0.68 4.34
C ASP A 61 2.43 2.14 3.92
N VAL A 62 2.88 2.31 2.68
CA VAL A 62 3.12 3.62 2.06
C VAL A 62 2.22 3.78 0.84
N ILE A 63 1.48 4.88 0.78
CA ILE A 63 0.54 5.17 -0.30
C ILE A 63 1.05 6.38 -1.08
N HIS A 64 1.51 6.16 -2.31
CA HIS A 64 1.93 7.17 -3.27
C HIS A 64 0.73 7.64 -4.08
N ILE A 65 0.46 8.94 -4.07
CA ILE A 65 -0.68 9.54 -4.77
C ILE A 65 -0.19 10.54 -5.81
N ALA A 66 -0.55 10.29 -7.07
CA ALA A 66 -0.32 11.23 -8.15
C ALA A 66 -1.13 12.52 -7.96
N GLY A 67 -0.68 13.61 -8.56
CA GLY A 67 -1.41 14.87 -8.62
C GLY A 67 -2.82 14.68 -9.20
N GLY A 68 -3.76 15.51 -8.76
CA GLY A 68 -5.16 15.44 -9.20
C GLY A 68 -6.16 15.59 -8.06
N THR A 69 -7.44 15.61 -8.42
CA THR A 69 -8.56 15.77 -7.49
C THR A 69 -9.26 14.44 -7.22
N TYR A 70 -9.32 14.03 -5.96
CA TYR A 70 -9.87 12.75 -5.51
C TYR A 70 -11.13 12.96 -4.68
N LEU A 71 -12.28 12.59 -5.27
CA LEU A 71 -13.61 12.79 -4.67
C LEU A 71 -14.02 11.67 -3.69
N GLY A 72 -13.16 10.66 -3.51
CA GLY A 72 -13.49 9.45 -2.78
C GLY A 72 -14.18 8.43 -3.68
N ARG A 73 -14.14 7.15 -3.27
CA ARG A 73 -14.66 6.05 -4.07
C ARG A 73 -16.16 6.23 -4.33
N GLY A 74 -16.52 6.39 -5.61
CA GLY A 74 -17.90 6.63 -6.02
C GLY A 74 -18.42 8.02 -5.64
N SER A 75 -17.51 8.99 -5.53
CA SER A 75 -17.80 10.37 -5.09
C SER A 75 -18.50 10.40 -3.74
N ASN A 76 -18.10 9.52 -2.82
CA ASN A 76 -18.67 9.47 -1.47
C ASN A 76 -18.12 10.56 -0.55
N GLY A 77 -17.00 11.18 -0.93
CA GLY A 77 -16.41 12.28 -0.19
C GLY A 77 -15.70 11.90 1.10
N SER A 78 -15.52 10.62 1.41
CA SER A 78 -14.95 10.20 2.69
C SER A 78 -14.20 8.87 2.62
N ASP A 79 -13.04 8.86 3.24
CA ASP A 79 -12.15 7.73 3.41
C ASP A 79 -11.69 7.65 4.88
N VAL A 80 -11.79 6.47 5.49
CA VAL A 80 -11.39 6.22 6.88
C VAL A 80 -10.27 5.20 6.90
N ILE A 81 -9.10 5.60 7.40
CA ILE A 81 -7.94 4.73 7.57
C ILE A 81 -7.84 4.33 9.03
N THR A 82 -7.80 3.02 9.26
CA THR A 82 -7.81 2.42 10.61
C THR A 82 -6.50 1.73 10.99
N VAL A 83 -5.46 1.89 10.18
CA VAL A 83 -4.10 1.35 10.39
C VAL A 83 -3.06 2.46 10.19
N PRO A 84 -1.94 2.45 10.92
CA PRO A 84 -0.91 3.48 10.75
C PRO A 84 -0.20 3.30 9.40
N VAL A 85 -0.32 4.28 8.51
CA VAL A 85 0.27 4.26 7.15
C VAL A 85 0.87 5.61 6.81
N SER A 86 1.74 5.65 5.81
CA SER A 86 2.22 6.89 5.19
C SER A 86 1.39 7.22 3.96
N ILE A 87 0.97 8.48 3.81
CA ILE A 87 0.25 8.96 2.63
C ILE A 87 1.07 10.10 2.02
N ILE A 88 1.56 9.89 0.80
CA ILE A 88 2.51 10.78 0.15
C ILE A 88 1.92 11.22 -1.20
N GLY A 89 1.39 12.43 -1.23
CA GLY A 89 0.94 13.08 -2.47
C GLY A 89 2.09 13.75 -3.22
N GLY A 90 1.78 14.23 -4.42
CA GLY A 90 2.70 15.07 -5.20
C GLY A 90 3.34 14.42 -6.42
N TYR A 91 2.94 13.21 -6.81
CA TYR A 91 3.63 12.47 -7.88
C TYR A 91 3.08 12.80 -9.28
N SER A 92 3.92 12.66 -10.30
CA SER A 92 3.43 12.48 -11.68
C SER A 92 2.61 11.19 -11.82
N ASP A 93 1.80 11.06 -12.87
CA ASP A 93 0.95 9.87 -13.09
C ASP A 93 1.72 8.57 -13.30
N ASP A 94 2.98 8.66 -13.73
CA ASP A 94 3.94 7.55 -13.85
C ASP A 94 4.83 7.39 -12.62
N PHE A 95 4.64 8.23 -11.60
CA PHE A 95 5.39 8.26 -10.33
C PHE A 95 6.91 8.48 -10.45
N SER A 96 7.38 8.97 -11.60
CA SER A 96 8.81 9.25 -11.85
C SER A 96 9.27 10.59 -11.27
N GLU A 97 8.36 11.55 -11.10
CA GLU A 97 8.63 12.89 -10.58
C GLU A 97 7.77 13.20 -9.36
N ARG A 98 8.24 14.12 -8.50
CA ARG A 98 7.49 14.61 -7.35
C ARG A 98 7.62 16.12 -7.17
N ASP A 99 6.48 16.81 -7.27
CA ASP A 99 6.34 18.25 -7.04
C ASP A 99 4.97 18.53 -6.38
N PRO A 100 4.87 18.37 -5.04
CA PRO A 100 3.61 18.47 -4.32
C PRO A 100 3.09 19.90 -4.21
N TRP A 101 3.93 20.90 -4.42
CA TRP A 101 3.58 22.31 -4.25
C TRP A 101 3.36 23.04 -5.58
N GLY A 102 3.88 22.49 -6.70
CA GLY A 102 3.67 23.01 -8.04
C GLY A 102 2.79 22.11 -8.92
N LYS A 103 3.44 21.38 -9.84
CA LYS A 103 2.80 20.70 -10.97
C LYS A 103 1.86 19.56 -10.55
N TYR A 104 2.16 18.84 -9.48
CA TYR A 104 1.50 17.58 -9.14
C TYR A 104 0.72 17.65 -7.83
N ARG A 105 0.02 18.76 -7.56
CA ARG A 105 -0.80 18.92 -6.35
C ARG A 105 -1.85 17.81 -6.22
N THR A 106 -1.79 17.07 -5.12
CA THR A 106 -2.82 16.10 -4.72
C THR A 106 -3.89 16.82 -3.91
N VAL A 107 -5.13 16.80 -4.40
CA VAL A 107 -6.28 17.46 -3.77
C VAL A 107 -7.28 16.39 -3.34
N LEU A 108 -7.39 16.14 -2.04
CA LEU A 108 -8.45 15.30 -1.48
C LEU A 108 -9.68 16.19 -1.26
N SER A 109 -10.75 15.94 -2.00
CA SER A 109 -11.95 16.78 -1.99
C SER A 109 -13.22 15.94 -1.95
N GLY A 110 -14.34 16.64 -1.86
CA GLY A 110 -15.68 16.10 -1.86
C GLY A 110 -16.55 16.66 -2.97
N ASP A 111 -17.66 16.00 -3.23
CA ASP A 111 -18.77 16.54 -4.02
C ASP A 111 -20.05 16.42 -3.18
N ASN A 112 -20.52 17.54 -2.64
CA ASN A 112 -21.70 17.60 -1.78
C ASN A 112 -23.02 17.44 -2.54
N MET A 113 -22.98 17.43 -3.87
CA MET A 113 -24.14 17.15 -4.74
C MET A 113 -24.24 15.67 -5.12
N SER A 114 -23.20 14.88 -4.83
CA SER A 114 -23.19 13.44 -5.09
C SER A 114 -24.24 12.71 -4.24
N LYS A 115 -24.95 11.76 -4.86
CA LYS A 115 -25.90 10.87 -4.18
C LYS A 115 -25.25 10.05 -3.06
N ASN A 116 -23.94 9.80 -3.16
CA ASN A 116 -23.19 8.99 -2.20
C ASN A 116 -22.47 9.82 -1.13
N TRP A 117 -22.66 11.16 -1.14
CA TRP A 117 -21.97 12.08 -0.25
C TRP A 117 -22.18 11.75 1.22
N GLN A 118 -21.09 11.69 1.97
CA GLN A 118 -21.09 11.50 3.41
C GLN A 118 -20.73 12.80 4.13
N ARG A 119 -21.38 13.10 5.25
CA ARG A 119 -21.11 14.29 6.08
C ARG A 119 -19.97 14.05 7.07
N THR A 120 -18.90 13.44 6.59
CA THR A 120 -17.71 13.06 7.38
C THR A 120 -16.47 13.72 6.79
N PRO A 121 -15.36 13.79 7.54
CA PRO A 121 -14.11 14.30 6.99
C PRO A 121 -13.71 13.57 5.71
N ARG A 122 -13.08 14.29 4.78
CA ARG A 122 -12.61 13.70 3.53
C ARG A 122 -11.64 12.57 3.80
N LEU A 123 -10.70 12.79 4.72
CA LEU A 123 -9.76 11.77 5.17
C LEU A 123 -9.79 11.76 6.70
N MET A 124 -10.16 10.62 7.27
CA MET A 124 -10.13 10.39 8.71
C MET A 124 -9.08 9.32 9.02
N ILE A 125 -8.17 9.63 9.94
CA ILE A 125 -7.17 8.69 10.46
C ILE A 125 -7.62 8.28 11.87
N ASP A 126 -8.24 7.11 11.98
CA ASP A 126 -8.78 6.57 13.23
C ASP A 126 -7.90 5.42 13.73
N LEU A 127 -6.91 5.78 14.54
CA LEU A 127 -5.95 4.83 15.13
C LEU A 127 -6.30 4.48 16.58
N MET A 128 -7.57 4.60 16.98
CA MET A 128 -7.98 4.35 18.37
C MET A 128 -7.62 2.93 18.84
N LYS A 129 -7.63 1.94 17.94
CA LYS A 129 -7.15 0.57 18.21
C LYS A 129 -5.68 0.51 18.66
N TYR A 130 -4.85 1.48 18.28
CA TYR A 130 -3.42 1.52 18.56
C TYR A 130 -3.06 2.44 19.73
N LYS A 131 -4.05 3.09 20.35
CA LYS A 131 -3.83 3.74 21.64
C LYS A 131 -3.72 2.65 22.71
N GLY A 132 -2.55 2.59 23.35
CA GLY A 132 -2.30 1.75 24.53
C GLY A 132 -3.08 2.21 25.75
#